data_AF-A0A816HTW4-F1
#
_entry.id   AF-A0A816HTW4-F1
#
_cell.length_a   1.000
_cell.length_b   1.000
_cell.length_c   1.000
_cell.angle_alpha   90.00
_cell.angle_beta   90.00
_cell.angle_gamma   90.00
#
_symmetry.space_group_name_H-M   'P 1'
#
loop_
_entity.id
_entity.type
_entity.pdbx_description
1 polymer ?
#
loop_
_entity_poly.entity_id
_entity_poly.type
_entity_poly.pdbx_seq_one_letter_code
_entity_poly.pdbx_strand_id
1 'polypeptide(L)'
;MADPMTNSSLYNGMIHQFTRMVIYGVIWYQGESNSGRNNDKYVCTFTNLIQSWRQIWNQRTNGITNLQFPFGFVQLSTNSNTTTFYGFPWIRWRQTFEIGYVPNNIVPNVFMAVALDLRDDP
;
A
#
# COMPACT_ATOMS: atom_id res chain seq x y z
N MET A 1 22.96 -15.65 3.71
CA MET A 1 22.07 -15.18 2.63
C MET A 1 20.66 -15.40 3.12
N ALA A 2 19.83 -14.35 3.21
CA ALA A 2 18.47 -14.49 3.74
C ALA A 2 17.59 -15.22 2.72
N ASP A 3 16.84 -16.23 3.16
CA ASP A 3 15.90 -16.97 2.33
C ASP A 3 14.79 -16.01 1.84
N PRO A 4 14.55 -15.88 0.52
CA PRO A 4 13.50 -15.02 -0.02
C PRO A 4 12.09 -15.41 0.44
N MET A 5 11.88 -16.59 1.03
CA MET A 5 10.58 -17.02 1.58
C MET A 5 10.36 -16.66 3.06
N THR A 6 11.34 -16.08 3.76
CA THR A 6 11.10 -15.57 5.11
C THR A 6 10.33 -14.25 5.09
N ASN A 7 9.33 -14.14 5.97
CA ASN A 7 8.53 -12.91 6.09
C ASN A 7 9.45 -11.68 6.21
N SER A 8 9.14 -10.64 5.45
CA SER A 8 9.86 -9.36 5.45
C SER A 8 11.25 -9.33 4.78
N SER A 9 11.70 -10.38 4.08
CA SER A 9 12.98 -10.37 3.33
C SER A 9 13.10 -9.22 2.33
N LEU A 10 12.04 -8.95 1.55
CA LEU A 10 12.02 -7.83 0.60
C LEU A 10 12.15 -6.47 1.30
N TYR A 11 11.43 -6.28 2.41
CA TYR A 11 11.54 -5.05 3.19
C TYR A 11 12.95 -4.85 3.73
N ASN A 12 13.55 -5.90 4.30
CA ASN A 12 14.89 -5.86 4.87
C ASN A 12 15.99 -5.62 3.82
N GLY A 13 15.85 -6.23 2.63
CA GLY A 13 16.81 -6.09 1.55
C GLY A 13 16.72 -4.77 0.79
N MET A 14 15.51 -4.22 0.63
CA MET A 14 15.27 -3.10 -0.29
C MET A 14 14.96 -1.78 0.44
N ILE A 15 14.25 -1.82 1.56
CA ILE A 15 13.66 -0.61 2.19
C ILE A 15 14.39 -0.23 3.48
N HIS A 16 14.69 -1.22 4.33
CA HIS A 16 15.20 -1.02 5.69
C HIS A 16 16.47 -0.15 5.77
N GLN A 17 17.32 -0.17 4.73
CA GLN A 17 18.52 0.67 4.67
C GLN A 17 18.22 2.17 4.52
N PHE A 18 17.10 2.52 3.87
CA PHE A 18 16.72 3.91 3.58
C PHE A 18 15.93 4.57 4.70
N THR A 19 15.49 3.82 5.72
CA THR A 19 14.67 4.37 6.80
C THR A 19 15.42 5.35 7.72
N ARG A 20 16.73 5.54 7.53
CA ARG A 20 17.54 6.57 8.20
C ARG A 20 17.66 7.87 7.40
N MET A 21 17.06 7.93 6.20
CA MET A 21 16.99 9.13 5.38
C MET A 21 15.70 9.89 5.67
N VAL A 22 15.79 11.22 5.71
CA VAL A 22 14.61 12.08 5.80
C VAL A 22 13.86 12.02 4.47
N ILE A 23 12.56 11.78 4.54
CA ILE A 23 11.68 11.72 3.37
C ILE A 23 10.51 12.70 3.52
N TYR A 24 9.93 13.10 2.39
CA TYR A 24 8.71 13.90 2.36
C TYR A 24 7.45 13.04 2.29
N GLY A 25 7.54 11.80 1.82
CA GLY A 25 6.38 10.91 1.66
C GLY A 25 6.73 9.62 0.94
N VAL A 26 5.72 8.80 0.72
CA VAL A 26 5.84 7.48 0.07
C VAL A 26 4.81 7.38 -1.06
N ILE A 27 5.17 6.70 -2.14
CA ILE A 27 4.25 6.24 -3.19
C ILE A 27 4.32 4.72 -3.22
N TRP A 28 3.15 4.06 -3.19
CA TRP A 28 3.04 2.62 -3.08
C TRP A 28 2.13 2.05 -4.17
N TYR A 29 2.65 1.11 -4.96
CA TYR A 29 1.86 0.34 -5.91
C TYR A 29 2.09 -1.14 -5.63
N GLN A 30 1.10 -1.77 -5.01
CA GLN A 30 1.02 -3.22 -4.81
C GLN A 30 -0.43 -3.62 -4.51
N GLY A 31 -0.80 -4.84 -4.88
CA GLY A 31 -2.01 -5.50 -4.39
C GLY A 31 -2.53 -6.60 -5.30
N GLU A 32 -1.96 -6.74 -6.49
CA GLU A 32 -2.36 -7.70 -7.52
C GLU A 32 -2.30 -9.13 -6.99
N SER A 33 -1.23 -9.48 -6.29
CA SER A 33 -1.04 -10.80 -5.68
C SER A 33 -1.92 -11.05 -4.44
N ASN A 34 -2.65 -10.04 -3.95
CA ASN A 34 -3.65 -10.17 -2.88
C ASN A 34 -5.07 -10.39 -3.44
N SER A 35 -5.22 -10.36 -4.77
CA SER A 35 -6.45 -10.84 -5.41
C SER A 35 -6.58 -12.35 -5.21
N GLY A 36 -7.78 -12.81 -4.85
CA GLY A 36 -8.07 -14.21 -4.54
C GLY A 36 -7.52 -14.73 -3.20
N ARG A 37 -6.27 -14.41 -2.81
CA ARG A 37 -5.63 -14.88 -1.56
C ARG A 37 -5.34 -13.74 -0.59
N ASN A 38 -5.68 -13.93 0.70
CA ASN A 38 -5.51 -12.93 1.77
C ASN A 38 -6.19 -11.58 1.48
N ASN A 39 -7.18 -11.60 0.60
CA ASN A 39 -7.94 -10.43 0.21
C ASN A 39 -8.51 -9.78 1.48
N ASP A 40 -9.12 -10.58 2.36
CA ASP A 40 -9.78 -10.24 3.63
C ASP A 40 -8.84 -9.54 4.61
N LYS A 41 -7.55 -9.84 4.54
CA LYS A 41 -6.52 -9.28 5.42
C LYS A 41 -5.94 -7.97 4.91
N TYR A 42 -6.21 -7.61 3.65
CA TYR A 42 -5.52 -6.50 2.98
C TYR A 42 -5.63 -5.18 3.75
N VAL A 43 -6.83 -4.83 4.23
CA VAL A 43 -7.07 -3.59 5.01
C VAL A 43 -6.19 -3.54 6.25
N CYS A 44 -6.15 -4.64 7.01
CA CYS A 44 -5.34 -4.77 8.21
C CYS A 44 -3.84 -4.66 7.88
N THR A 45 -3.37 -5.41 6.89
CA THR A 45 -1.94 -5.40 6.51
C THR A 45 -1.51 -4.06 5.93
N PHE A 46 -2.36 -3.41 5.14
CA PHE A 46 -2.04 -2.13 4.51
C PHE A 46 -2.04 -0.98 5.52
N THR A 47 -3.03 -0.95 6.42
CA THR A 47 -3.06 -0.01 7.55
C THR A 47 -1.82 -0.16 8.43
N ASN A 48 -1.47 -1.40 8.79
CA ASN A 48 -0.27 -1.68 9.59
C ASN A 48 1.02 -1.28 8.86
N LEU A 49 1.09 -1.46 7.55
CA LEU A 49 2.25 -1.02 6.74
C LEU A 49 2.44 0.49 6.84
N ILE A 50 1.38 1.27 6.62
CA ILE A 50 1.45 2.74 6.67
C ILE A 50 1.85 3.22 8.07
N GLN A 51 1.21 2.70 9.10
CA GLN A 51 1.49 3.08 10.49
C GLN A 51 2.91 2.69 10.90
N SER A 52 3.35 1.47 10.56
CA SER A 52 4.70 0.99 10.86
C SER A 52 5.76 1.84 10.17
N TRP A 53 5.59 2.18 8.90
CA TRP A 53 6.56 3.01 8.17
C TRP A 53 6.62 4.43 8.73
N ARG A 54 5.47 5.03 9.05
CA ARG A 54 5.41 6.33 9.74
C ARG A 54 6.22 6.34 11.03
N GLN A 55 6.04 5.33 11.88
CA GLN A 55 6.78 5.19 13.13
C GLN A 55 8.27 4.96 12.90
N ILE A 56 8.62 4.02 12.02
CA ILE A 56 10.02 3.63 11.77
C ILE A 56 10.83 4.82 11.24
N TRP A 57 10.31 5.55 10.24
CA TRP A 57 11.04 6.71 9.70
C TRP A 57 11.14 7.85 10.71
N ASN A 58 10.06 8.15 11.43
CA ASN A 58 10.11 9.17 12.47
C ASN A 58 11.17 8.83 13.52
N GLN A 59 11.16 7.61 14.06
CA GLN A 59 12.13 7.17 15.07
C GLN A 59 13.56 7.15 14.54
N ARG A 60 13.79 6.55 13.37
CA ARG A 60 15.14 6.35 12.82
C ARG A 60 15.77 7.61 12.24
N THR A 61 14.98 8.66 12.01
CA THR A 61 15.47 10.00 11.66
C THR A 61 15.44 10.96 12.85
N ASN A 62 15.35 10.44 14.08
CA ASN A 62 15.32 11.22 15.32
C ASN A 62 14.24 12.32 15.33
N GLY A 63 13.07 12.01 14.79
CA GLY A 63 11.92 12.90 14.73
C GLY A 63 11.89 13.87 13.56
N ILE A 64 12.93 13.90 12.70
CA ILE A 64 13.01 14.86 11.58
C ILE A 64 11.97 14.53 10.50
N THR A 65 11.78 13.25 10.17
CA THR A 65 10.69 12.85 9.27
C THR A 65 9.35 13.02 9.98
N ASN A 66 8.42 13.75 9.37
CA ASN A 66 7.09 14.00 9.91
C ASN A 66 6.35 12.68 10.18
N LEU A 67 5.88 12.46 11.41
CA LEU A 67 5.18 11.22 11.79
C LEU A 67 3.93 10.94 10.94
N GLN A 68 3.28 11.97 10.41
CA GLN A 68 2.10 11.87 9.55
C GLN A 68 2.42 12.25 8.10
N PHE A 69 3.61 11.91 7.61
CA PHE A 69 3.99 12.17 6.22
C PHE A 69 2.95 11.59 5.23
N PRO A 70 2.72 12.27 4.08
CA PRO A 70 1.82 11.80 3.03
C PRO A 70 2.16 10.39 2.52
N PHE A 71 1.15 9.54 2.43
CA PHE A 71 1.26 8.20 1.88
C PHE A 71 0.34 8.03 0.67
N GLY A 72 0.93 8.05 -0.52
CA GLY A 72 0.24 7.86 -1.79
C GLY A 72 0.18 6.39 -2.16
N PHE A 73 -0.94 5.94 -2.73
CA PHE A 73 -1.02 4.62 -3.35
C PHE A 73 -1.73 4.65 -4.69
N VAL A 74 -1.46 3.65 -5.52
CA VAL A 74 -2.08 3.50 -6.84
C VAL A 74 -3.22 2.48 -6.75
N GLN A 75 -4.41 2.87 -7.20
CA GLN A 75 -5.53 1.97 -7.34
C GLN A 75 -5.23 0.93 -8.43
N LEU A 76 -5.42 -0.37 -8.14
CA LEU A 76 -5.09 -1.42 -9.10
C LEU A 76 -5.83 -1.26 -10.43
N SER A 77 -5.10 -1.30 -11.54
CA SER A 77 -5.66 -1.41 -12.90
C SER A 77 -6.22 -2.80 -13.16
N THR A 78 -6.96 -2.99 -14.26
CA THR A 78 -7.47 -4.31 -14.66
C THR A 78 -6.43 -5.02 -15.54
N ASN A 79 -6.12 -6.30 -15.24
CA ASN A 79 -5.17 -7.09 -16.05
C ASN A 79 -5.81 -8.26 -16.81
N SER A 80 -7.07 -8.60 -16.52
CA SER A 80 -7.82 -9.66 -17.21
C SER A 80 -9.33 -9.44 -17.08
N ASN A 81 -10.11 -10.00 -18.01
CA ASN A 81 -11.58 -9.94 -18.03
C ASN A 81 -12.25 -10.92 -17.06
N THR A 82 -11.51 -11.54 -16.15
CA THR A 82 -12.07 -12.54 -15.25
C THR A 82 -12.61 -11.88 -13.99
N THR A 83 -13.93 -11.80 -13.86
CA THR A 83 -14.60 -11.40 -12.62
C THR A 83 -14.62 -12.58 -11.65
N THR A 84 -13.50 -12.83 -10.98
CA THR A 84 -13.45 -13.80 -9.88
C THR A 84 -14.00 -13.19 -8.59
N PHE A 85 -14.67 -14.00 -7.78
CA PHE A 85 -14.98 -13.65 -6.40
C PHE A 85 -13.66 -13.31 -5.67
N TYR A 86 -13.59 -12.17 -4.97
CA TYR A 86 -12.35 -11.58 -4.43
C TYR A 86 -11.29 -11.11 -5.44
N GLY A 87 -11.71 -10.79 -6.67
CA GLY A 87 -10.85 -10.18 -7.68
C GLY A 87 -10.47 -8.72 -7.39
N PHE A 88 -9.95 -8.03 -8.41
CA PHE A 88 -9.45 -6.65 -8.30
C PHE A 88 -10.44 -5.61 -7.76
N PRO A 89 -11.75 -5.64 -8.07
CA PRO A 89 -12.71 -4.70 -7.48
C PRO A 89 -12.72 -4.73 -5.94
N TRP A 90 -12.56 -5.91 -5.33
CA TRP A 90 -12.49 -6.05 -3.89
C TRP A 90 -11.20 -5.49 -3.31
N ILE A 91 -10.07 -5.67 -3.99
CA ILE A 91 -8.82 -5.00 -3.57
C ILE A 91 -8.95 -3.49 -3.69
N ARG A 92 -9.52 -2.95 -4.77
CA ARG A 92 -9.73 -1.50 -4.91
C ARG A 92 -10.57 -0.93 -3.78
N TRP A 93 -11.65 -1.63 -3.41
CA TRP A 93 -12.47 -1.25 -2.25
C TRP A 93 -11.64 -1.24 -0.96
N ARG A 94 -10.81 -2.27 -0.74
CA ARG A 94 -9.94 -2.38 0.44
C ARG A 94 -8.77 -1.41 0.45
N GLN A 95 -8.26 -0.98 -0.71
CA GLN A 95 -7.28 0.10 -0.83
C GLN A 95 -7.85 1.42 -0.29
N THR A 96 -9.17 1.60 -0.34
CA THR A 96 -9.87 2.75 0.27
C THR A 96 -10.31 2.50 1.72
N PHE A 97 -9.74 1.50 2.39
CA PHE A 97 -10.06 1.13 3.77
C PHE A 97 -11.54 0.79 3.99
N GLU A 98 -12.20 0.25 2.97
CA GLU A 98 -13.63 -0.11 2.97
C GLU A 98 -14.58 1.08 3.15
N ILE A 99 -14.10 2.29 2.82
CA ILE A 99 -14.88 3.53 2.89
C ILE A 99 -15.32 4.01 1.49
N GLY A 100 -14.59 3.63 0.44
CA GLY A 100 -14.86 4.02 -0.94
C GLY A 100 -14.16 5.31 -1.38
N TYR A 101 -13.52 6.05 -0.46
CA TYR A 101 -12.73 7.23 -0.78
C TYR A 101 -11.55 7.42 0.19
N VAL A 102 -10.58 8.20 -0.28
CA VAL A 102 -9.47 8.73 0.52
C VAL A 102 -9.21 10.20 0.15
N PRO A 103 -8.67 11.04 1.05
CA PRO A 103 -8.37 10.76 2.46
C PRO A 103 -9.63 10.46 3.28
N ASN A 104 -9.49 9.72 4.37
CA ASN A 104 -10.58 9.41 5.31
C ASN A 104 -10.05 9.38 6.76
N ASN A 105 -10.95 9.23 7.72
CA ASN A 105 -10.62 9.28 9.15
C ASN A 105 -9.94 8.01 9.69
N ILE A 106 -9.84 6.93 8.89
CA ILE A 106 -9.19 5.68 9.30
C ILE A 106 -7.67 5.82 9.20
N VAL A 107 -7.19 6.36 8.08
CA VAL A 107 -5.77 6.64 7.88
C VAL A 107 -5.62 8.07 7.31
N PRO A 108 -5.18 9.05 8.13
CA PRO A 108 -5.05 10.43 7.69
C PRO A 108 -3.84 10.59 6.75
N ASN A 109 -3.83 11.68 5.98
CA ASN A 109 -2.75 12.05 5.05
C ASN A 109 -2.41 10.95 4.04
N VAL A 110 -3.44 10.31 3.48
CA VAL A 110 -3.31 9.35 2.39
C VAL A 110 -4.02 9.86 1.15
N PHE A 111 -3.49 9.52 -0.02
CA PHE A 111 -4.08 9.90 -1.30
C PHE A 111 -3.97 8.75 -2.29
N MET A 112 -4.90 8.70 -3.24
CA MET A 112 -4.99 7.65 -4.24
C MET A 112 -4.81 8.23 -5.63
N ALA A 113 -3.92 7.62 -6.41
CA ALA A 113 -3.87 7.81 -7.85
C ALA A 113 -4.67 6.69 -8.53
N VAL A 114 -5.49 7.05 -9.52
CA VAL A 114 -6.26 6.08 -10.31
C VAL A 114 -5.45 5.74 -11.56
N ALA A 115 -5.11 4.45 -11.71
CA ALA A 115 -4.45 3.92 -12.92
C ALA A 115 -5.40 3.08 -13.79
N LEU A 116 -6.68 3.03 -13.42
CA LEU A 116 -7.72 2.40 -14.24
C LEU A 116 -8.12 3.37 -15.37
N ASP A 117 -8.09 2.87 -16.59
CA ASP A 117 -8.63 3.56 -17.75
C ASP A 117 -9.96 2.93 -18.18
N LEU A 118 -10.78 3.70 -18.90
CA LEU A 118 -11.85 3.13 -19.70
C LEU A 118 -11.20 2.29 -20.79
N ARG A 119 -11.63 1.05 -20.90
CA ARG A 119 -11.08 0.14 -21.89
C ARG A 119 -11.56 0.59 -23.27
N ASP A 120 -10.62 0.83 -24.17
CA ASP A 120 -10.89 1.00 -25.60
C ASP A 120 -11.26 -0.36 -26.23
N ASP A 121 -12.45 -0.86 -25.89
CA ASP A 121 -13.03 -2.00 -26.60
C ASP A 121 -13.83 -1.47 -27.82
N PRO A 122 -13.69 -2.06 -29.02
CA PRO A 122 -14.53 -1.72 -30.17
C PRO A 122 -16.01 -2.12 -29.98
#